data_AF-A0A960WMS3-F1
#
_entry.id   AF-A0A960WMS3-F1
#
_cell.length_a   1.000
_cell.length_b   1.000
_cell.length_c   1.000
_cell.angle_alpha   90.00
_cell.angle_beta   90.00
_cell.angle_gamma   90.00
#
_symmetry.space_group_name_H-M   'P 1'
#
loop_
_entity.id
_entity.type
_entity.pdbx_description
1 polymer ?
#
loop_
_entity_poly.entity_id
_entity_poly.type
_entity_poly.pdbx_seq_one_letter_code
_entity_poly.pdbx_strand_id
1 'polypeptide(L)'
;MASGFVNCTLRPLRLAFVVPPRRKSAVRRAIQINSFLWGGAYNPIIPFYKKAPKNAAKLWQGSTASEVFVGSIKAFDPDFIVKIDVGDLGHRELSNYNEIGAEDIMKPAVDEGIPGYGVGIFEILAHLIARDFKFVERTPTEFFIPKVDRNLFLAAMFGEIDVDLGRMLDDYSEHLPSYERGSISVSSAIQELGRNRMFPRRITHWRLNTRRTSHAQDFLLLMDEGELDDILYYWNLRASGRQVVPVAISQKDDASTLSFCQEYLSDCYWPHRNNEEFFNRAAILPAPSISESQLNSLADSLEADASLTGNDGRRKYFIQPWRPKIWSAFDRRHNGGEPAEIYLERRHISLSSQDDWFDIPQLIPEFADKYAPTAKPKCANVLDLRINDEAAAYAGVIPDGGSEVALAVNRMGFEHRCSKGAIVDFPWHSDYETTIHAPRADEVVIA
;
A
#
# COMPACT_ATOMS: atom_id res chain seq x y z
N MET A 1 39.28 11.83 -0.28
CA MET A 1 38.64 11.18 0.89
C MET A 1 37.17 11.22 0.60
N ALA A 2 36.56 10.04 0.42
CA ALA A 2 35.13 9.97 0.18
C ALA A 2 34.38 10.43 1.42
N SER A 3 33.49 11.41 1.23
CA SER A 3 32.58 11.88 2.28
C SER A 3 31.17 11.89 1.72
N GLY A 4 30.20 11.61 2.56
CA GLY A 4 28.84 11.47 2.08
C GLY A 4 27.82 11.26 3.18
N PHE A 5 26.65 10.83 2.77
CA PHE A 5 25.62 10.38 3.68
C PHE A 5 24.76 9.30 3.03
N VAL A 6 24.10 8.52 3.89
CA VAL A 6 23.03 7.62 3.49
C VAL A 6 21.75 8.02 4.21
N ASN A 7 20.67 8.12 3.45
CA ASN A 7 19.34 8.13 4.02
C ASN A 7 18.81 6.70 3.99
N CYS A 8 18.64 6.09 5.17
CA CYS A 8 18.03 4.79 5.34
C CYS A 8 16.54 4.96 5.69
N THR A 9 15.65 4.43 4.87
CA THR A 9 14.19 4.48 5.07
C THR A 9 13.65 3.09 5.35
N LEU A 10 13.12 2.87 6.56
CA LEU A 10 12.47 1.64 6.97
C LEU A 10 11.02 1.61 6.46
N ARG A 11 10.63 0.55 5.77
CA ARG A 11 9.25 0.34 5.30
C ARG A 11 8.83 -1.14 5.36
N PRO A 12 7.52 -1.43 5.29
CA PRO A 12 7.04 -2.78 5.04
C PRO A 12 7.54 -3.32 3.69
N LEU A 13 7.50 -4.65 3.53
CA LEU A 13 7.66 -5.27 2.22
C LEU A 13 6.52 -4.85 1.29
N ARG A 14 6.86 -4.54 0.04
CA ARG A 14 5.91 -4.28 -1.04
C ARG A 14 5.66 -5.57 -1.79
N LEU A 15 4.46 -6.10 -1.70
CA LEU A 15 4.07 -7.34 -2.37
C LEU A 15 3.03 -7.02 -3.45
N ALA A 16 3.23 -7.53 -4.67
CA ALA A 16 2.21 -7.45 -5.72
C ALA A 16 1.50 -8.79 -5.87
N PHE A 17 0.22 -8.85 -5.51
CA PHE A 17 -0.58 -10.06 -5.60
C PHE A 17 -1.14 -10.20 -7.01
N VAL A 18 -0.71 -11.25 -7.71
CA VAL A 18 -1.16 -11.54 -9.06
C VAL A 18 -2.22 -12.62 -9.02
N VAL A 19 -3.40 -12.29 -9.55
CA VAL A 19 -4.62 -13.12 -9.44
C VAL A 19 -5.27 -13.36 -10.81
N PRO A 20 -6.05 -14.43 -10.99
CA PRO A 20 -6.87 -14.59 -12.19
C PRO A 20 -8.03 -13.58 -12.18
N PRO A 21 -8.32 -12.91 -13.30
CA PRO A 21 -9.20 -11.72 -13.37
C PRO A 21 -10.67 -11.95 -13.03
N ARG A 22 -11.12 -13.20 -12.88
CA ARG A 22 -12.53 -13.55 -12.60
C ARG A 22 -12.70 -14.46 -11.39
N ARG A 23 -11.61 -14.79 -10.70
CA ARG A 23 -11.63 -15.75 -9.61
C ARG A 23 -11.79 -15.01 -8.29
N LYS A 24 -13.04 -14.82 -7.86
CA LYS A 24 -13.38 -14.13 -6.60
C LYS A 24 -12.67 -14.74 -5.38
N SER A 25 -12.48 -16.06 -5.34
CA SER A 25 -11.74 -16.74 -4.25
C SER A 25 -10.26 -16.34 -4.19
N ALA A 26 -9.58 -16.19 -5.33
CA ALA A 26 -8.19 -15.74 -5.38
C ALA A 26 -8.05 -14.29 -4.93
N VAL A 27 -8.98 -13.41 -5.34
CA VAL A 27 -9.02 -12.02 -4.87
C VAL A 27 -9.30 -11.96 -3.37
N ARG A 28 -10.24 -12.76 -2.85
CA ARG A 28 -10.50 -12.85 -1.41
C ARG A 28 -9.27 -13.31 -0.64
N ARG A 29 -8.56 -14.33 -1.13
CA ARG A 29 -7.31 -14.81 -0.54
C ARG A 29 -6.24 -13.71 -0.50
N ALA A 30 -6.09 -12.94 -1.59
CA ALA A 30 -5.17 -11.81 -1.63
C ALA A 30 -5.55 -10.72 -0.60
N ILE A 31 -6.85 -10.41 -0.47
CA ILE A 31 -7.36 -9.47 0.54
C ILE A 31 -7.06 -9.99 1.95
N GLN A 32 -7.26 -11.29 2.21
CA GLN A 32 -7.01 -11.89 3.51
C GLN A 32 -5.55 -11.77 3.92
N ILE A 33 -4.63 -12.15 3.02
CA ILE A 33 -3.19 -12.02 3.25
C ILE A 33 -2.81 -10.56 3.51
N ASN A 34 -3.31 -9.63 2.69
CA ASN A 34 -3.03 -8.21 2.88
C ASN A 34 -3.67 -7.58 4.12
N SER A 35 -4.75 -8.16 4.63
CA SER A 35 -5.37 -7.73 5.88
C SER A 35 -4.60 -8.22 7.09
N PHE A 36 -3.80 -9.28 6.91
CA PHE A 36 -2.91 -9.83 7.93
C PHE A 36 -1.55 -9.14 7.95
N LEU A 37 -0.98 -8.75 6.81
CA LEU A 37 0.37 -8.18 6.73
C LEU A 37 0.42 -6.67 7.05
N TRP A 38 1.39 -6.25 7.85
CA TRP A 38 1.79 -4.86 8.04
C TRP A 38 2.13 -4.21 6.70
N GLY A 39 1.52 -3.05 6.43
CA GLY A 39 1.61 -2.41 5.12
C GLY A 39 0.85 -3.13 4.00
N GLY A 40 0.13 -4.22 4.27
CA GLY A 40 -0.65 -4.97 3.27
C GLY A 40 -1.77 -4.14 2.63
N ALA A 41 -2.19 -3.08 3.31
CA ALA A 41 -2.97 -2.01 2.72
C ALA A 41 -2.36 -1.45 1.42
N TYR A 42 -1.04 -1.43 1.25
CA TYR A 42 -0.35 -0.81 0.12
C TYR A 42 0.10 -1.82 -0.94
N ASN A 43 -0.21 -3.09 -0.73
CA ASN A 43 0.08 -4.16 -1.68
C ASN A 43 -1.02 -4.21 -2.75
N PRO A 44 -0.69 -4.04 -4.03
CA PRO A 44 -1.69 -4.10 -5.09
C PRO A 44 -2.17 -5.55 -5.32
N ILE A 45 -3.41 -5.68 -5.81
CA ILE A 45 -3.97 -6.92 -6.34
C ILE A 45 -4.16 -6.73 -7.85
N ILE A 46 -3.25 -7.31 -8.64
CA ILE A 46 -3.14 -7.07 -10.07
C ILE A 46 -3.73 -8.28 -10.83
N PRO A 47 -4.84 -8.09 -11.57
CA PRO A 47 -5.40 -9.16 -12.38
C PRO A 47 -4.51 -9.51 -13.58
N PHE A 48 -4.21 -10.80 -13.77
CA PHE A 48 -3.41 -11.29 -14.89
C PHE A 48 -4.27 -11.78 -16.06
N TYR A 49 -4.34 -10.96 -17.10
CA TYR A 49 -5.14 -11.21 -18.29
C TYR A 49 -4.30 -11.85 -19.40
N LYS A 50 -4.50 -13.15 -19.68
CA LYS A 50 -3.94 -13.80 -20.89
C LYS A 50 -4.49 -13.21 -22.19
N LYS A 51 -5.72 -12.69 -22.14
CA LYS A 51 -6.41 -11.99 -23.23
C LYS A 51 -7.11 -10.78 -22.64
N ALA A 52 -7.11 -9.66 -23.38
CA ALA A 52 -7.82 -8.46 -22.99
C ALA A 52 -9.33 -8.76 -22.74
N PRO A 53 -9.95 -8.24 -21.67
CA PRO A 53 -11.38 -8.37 -21.44
C PRO A 53 -12.16 -7.61 -22.53
N LYS A 54 -13.43 -7.97 -22.72
CA LYS A 54 -14.29 -7.36 -23.75
C LYS A 54 -14.36 -5.83 -23.65
N ASN A 55 -14.31 -5.30 -22.43
CA ASN A 55 -14.40 -3.86 -22.17
C ASN A 55 -13.02 -3.16 -22.12
N ALA A 56 -11.94 -3.86 -22.49
CA ALA A 56 -10.57 -3.34 -22.44
C ALA A 56 -10.40 -2.00 -23.16
N ALA A 57 -11.07 -1.78 -24.29
CA ALA A 57 -10.98 -0.51 -25.01
C ALA A 57 -11.43 0.69 -24.15
N LYS A 58 -12.52 0.53 -23.36
CA LYS A 58 -13.01 1.55 -22.42
C LYS A 58 -12.12 1.66 -21.17
N LEU A 59 -11.60 0.54 -20.69
CA LEU A 59 -10.83 0.48 -19.45
C LEU A 59 -9.39 0.95 -19.62
N TRP A 60 -8.77 0.57 -20.72
CA TRP A 60 -7.32 0.67 -20.95
C TRP A 60 -6.98 1.65 -22.07
N GLN A 61 -7.99 2.27 -22.70
CA GLN A 61 -7.85 3.35 -23.69
C GLN A 61 -6.83 3.00 -24.79
N GLY A 62 -6.93 1.78 -25.32
CA GLY A 62 -6.05 1.29 -26.39
C GLY A 62 -4.79 0.54 -25.92
N SER A 63 -4.49 0.51 -24.61
CA SER A 63 -3.38 -0.30 -24.08
C SER A 63 -3.72 -1.80 -24.10
N THR A 64 -2.71 -2.63 -24.32
CA THR A 64 -2.81 -4.09 -24.28
C THR A 64 -2.84 -4.63 -22.85
N ALA A 65 -3.31 -5.87 -22.67
CA ALA A 65 -3.28 -6.54 -21.36
C ALA A 65 -1.86 -6.63 -20.77
N SER A 66 -0.87 -6.87 -21.63
CA SER A 66 0.54 -6.95 -21.24
C SER A 66 1.07 -5.61 -20.74
N GLU A 67 0.79 -4.52 -21.47
CA GLU A 67 1.23 -3.18 -21.08
C GLU A 67 0.59 -2.73 -19.76
N VAL A 68 -0.69 -3.02 -19.56
CA VAL A 68 -1.39 -2.72 -18.30
C VAL A 68 -0.77 -3.53 -17.16
N PHE A 69 -0.55 -4.84 -17.34
CA PHE A 69 0.01 -5.72 -16.32
C PHE A 69 1.43 -5.32 -15.93
N VAL A 70 2.35 -5.25 -16.91
CA VAL A 70 3.76 -4.87 -16.69
C VAL A 70 3.85 -3.44 -16.17
N GLY A 71 3.04 -2.52 -16.72
CA GLY A 71 2.96 -1.13 -16.27
C GLY A 71 2.52 -1.01 -14.82
N SER A 72 1.53 -1.80 -14.38
CA SER A 72 1.10 -1.85 -12.98
C SER A 72 2.19 -2.38 -12.07
N ILE A 73 2.88 -3.48 -12.43
CA ILE A 73 3.99 -4.02 -11.62
C ILE A 73 5.10 -2.97 -11.48
N LYS A 74 5.54 -2.35 -12.58
CA LYS A 74 6.56 -1.28 -12.56
C LYS A 74 6.09 -0.01 -11.83
N ALA A 75 4.78 0.24 -11.77
CA ALA A 75 4.23 1.38 -11.04
C ALA A 75 4.40 1.21 -9.54
N PHE A 76 3.91 0.09 -9.01
CA PHE A 76 3.99 -0.25 -7.60
C PHE A 76 5.39 -0.63 -7.14
N ASP A 77 6.21 -1.16 -8.06
CA ASP A 77 7.60 -1.51 -7.81
C ASP A 77 7.75 -2.44 -6.59
N PRO A 78 7.12 -3.63 -6.63
CA PRO A 78 7.07 -4.55 -5.51
C PRO A 78 8.42 -5.23 -5.26
N ASP A 79 8.74 -5.54 -4.02
CA ASP A 79 9.90 -6.38 -3.67
C ASP A 79 9.70 -7.82 -4.17
N PHE A 80 8.48 -8.35 -4.05
CA PHE A 80 8.12 -9.70 -4.47
C PHE A 80 6.78 -9.71 -5.22
N ILE A 81 6.68 -10.58 -6.21
CA ILE A 81 5.43 -10.90 -6.91
C ILE A 81 4.83 -12.16 -6.27
N VAL A 82 3.63 -12.03 -5.70
CA VAL A 82 2.93 -13.13 -5.05
C VAL A 82 1.93 -13.73 -6.02
N LYS A 83 2.15 -14.96 -6.44
CA LYS A 83 1.26 -15.69 -7.34
C LYS A 83 0.16 -16.39 -6.54
N ILE A 84 -1.10 -16.07 -6.86
CA ILE A 84 -2.26 -16.81 -6.37
C ILE A 84 -2.95 -17.42 -7.57
N ASP A 85 -2.98 -18.75 -7.66
CA ASP A 85 -3.72 -19.48 -8.71
C ASP A 85 -3.35 -19.10 -10.15
N VAL A 86 -2.19 -18.49 -10.36
CA VAL A 86 -1.64 -18.13 -11.66
C VAL A 86 -0.40 -18.98 -11.94
N GLY A 87 -0.25 -19.38 -13.19
CA GLY A 87 0.93 -20.11 -13.66
C GLY A 87 2.09 -19.15 -13.96
N ASP A 88 2.90 -19.51 -14.94
CA ASP A 88 3.93 -18.64 -15.48
C ASP A 88 3.33 -17.32 -16.00
N LEU A 89 4.01 -16.22 -15.66
CA LEU A 89 3.64 -14.87 -16.09
C LEU A 89 4.17 -14.58 -17.50
N GLY A 90 5.26 -15.19 -17.94
CA GLY A 90 5.75 -15.11 -19.32
C GLY A 90 6.26 -13.73 -19.77
N HIS A 91 6.64 -12.86 -18.83
CA HIS A 91 7.11 -11.49 -19.09
C HIS A 91 8.58 -11.32 -18.74
N ARG A 92 9.45 -11.23 -19.76
CA ARG A 92 10.90 -11.08 -19.57
C ARG A 92 11.27 -9.78 -18.85
N GLU A 93 10.47 -8.73 -18.99
CA GLU A 93 10.68 -7.45 -18.32
C GLU A 93 10.49 -7.52 -16.80
N LEU A 94 9.94 -8.63 -16.29
CA LEU A 94 9.73 -8.87 -14.87
C LEU A 94 10.75 -9.85 -14.27
N SER A 95 11.76 -10.25 -15.03
CA SER A 95 12.81 -11.20 -14.58
C SER A 95 13.60 -10.73 -13.37
N ASN A 96 13.64 -9.41 -13.10
CA ASN A 96 14.31 -8.83 -11.94
C ASN A 96 13.49 -8.92 -10.64
N TYR A 97 12.26 -9.44 -10.69
CA TYR A 97 11.39 -9.59 -9.53
C TYR A 97 11.34 -11.05 -9.08
N ASN A 98 11.52 -11.26 -7.78
CA ASN A 98 11.36 -12.58 -7.20
C ASN A 98 9.87 -12.95 -7.12
N GLU A 99 9.53 -14.15 -7.58
CA GLU A 99 8.18 -14.70 -7.50
C GLU A 99 8.05 -15.66 -6.32
N ILE A 100 7.01 -15.49 -5.51
CA ILE A 100 6.68 -16.37 -4.38
C ILE A 100 5.22 -16.83 -4.45
N GLY A 101 4.88 -17.91 -3.75
CA GLY A 101 3.52 -18.39 -3.58
C GLY A 101 2.85 -17.80 -2.35
N ALA A 102 1.51 -17.76 -2.34
CA ALA A 102 0.75 -17.35 -1.15
C ALA A 102 1.01 -18.26 0.07
N GLU A 103 1.28 -19.54 -0.15
CA GLU A 103 1.55 -20.50 0.92
C GLU A 103 2.92 -20.28 1.59
N ASP A 104 3.88 -19.69 0.87
CA ASP A 104 5.17 -19.29 1.46
C ASP A 104 4.99 -18.20 2.52
N ILE A 105 3.90 -17.44 2.45
CA ILE A 105 3.53 -16.41 3.43
C ILE A 105 2.67 -17.04 4.53
N MET A 106 1.63 -17.78 4.15
CA MET A 106 0.53 -18.15 5.05
C MET A 106 0.76 -19.42 5.84
N LYS A 107 1.54 -20.38 5.33
CA LYS A 107 1.75 -21.64 6.07
C LYS A 107 2.42 -21.39 7.43
N PRO A 108 3.54 -20.65 7.53
CA PRO A 108 4.10 -20.29 8.83
C PRO A 108 3.13 -19.46 9.68
N ALA A 109 2.30 -18.61 9.06
CA ALA A 109 1.33 -17.80 9.79
C ALA A 109 0.28 -18.66 10.50
N VAL A 110 -0.20 -19.72 9.84
CA VAL A 110 -1.18 -20.65 10.41
C VAL A 110 -0.56 -21.57 11.46
N ASP A 111 0.71 -21.95 11.30
CA ASP A 111 1.40 -22.84 12.23
C ASP A 111 1.91 -22.11 13.48
N GLU A 112 2.43 -20.89 13.33
CA GLU A 112 3.20 -20.16 14.36
C GLU A 112 2.65 -18.76 14.68
N GLY A 113 1.64 -18.27 13.94
CA GLY A 113 1.14 -16.90 14.07
C GLY A 113 2.03 -15.85 13.40
N ILE A 114 3.12 -16.25 12.75
CA ILE A 114 4.11 -15.35 12.15
C ILE A 114 4.20 -15.63 10.64
N PRO A 115 4.03 -14.64 9.74
CA PRO A 115 4.13 -14.89 8.31
C PRO A 115 5.54 -15.28 7.88
N GLY A 116 5.61 -16.09 6.82
CA GLY A 116 6.89 -16.40 6.19
C GLY A 116 7.54 -15.18 5.54
N TYR A 117 6.77 -14.22 5.00
CA TYR A 117 7.28 -12.95 4.49
C TYR A 117 6.50 -11.78 5.07
N GLY A 118 7.20 -10.72 5.45
CA GLY A 118 6.58 -9.52 6.03
C GLY A 118 6.35 -9.67 7.53
N VAL A 119 5.65 -8.69 8.11
CA VAL A 119 5.25 -8.67 9.53
C VAL A 119 3.73 -8.85 9.59
N GLY A 120 3.24 -9.72 10.46
CA GLY A 120 1.82 -10.03 10.63
C GLY A 120 1.12 -9.14 11.66
N ILE A 121 -0.21 -9.22 11.67
CA ILE A 121 -1.05 -8.41 12.56
C ILE A 121 -0.82 -8.75 14.04
N PHE A 122 -0.49 -10.00 14.36
CA PHE A 122 -0.30 -10.46 15.75
C PHE A 122 0.95 -9.85 16.39
N GLU A 123 2.01 -9.64 15.62
CA GLU A 123 3.23 -8.96 16.07
C GLU A 123 2.91 -7.52 16.48
N ILE A 124 2.06 -6.82 15.70
CA ILE A 124 1.56 -5.47 16.01
C ILE A 124 0.67 -5.49 17.26
N LEU A 125 -0.33 -6.38 17.31
CA LEU A 125 -1.29 -6.46 18.42
C LEU A 125 -0.59 -6.77 19.75
N ALA A 126 0.33 -7.73 19.76
CA ALA A 126 1.12 -8.05 20.93
C ALA A 126 1.95 -6.86 21.42
N HIS A 127 2.52 -6.07 20.50
CA HIS A 127 3.23 -4.85 20.87
C HIS A 127 2.29 -3.79 21.46
N LEU A 128 1.12 -3.56 20.84
CA LEU A 128 0.09 -2.65 21.34
C LEU A 128 -0.38 -3.02 22.75
N ILE A 129 -0.70 -4.29 22.98
CA ILE A 129 -1.12 -4.80 24.29
C ILE A 129 -0.01 -4.61 25.32
N ALA A 130 1.24 -4.93 24.97
CA ALA A 130 2.36 -4.86 25.89
C ALA A 130 2.78 -3.42 26.26
N ARG A 131 2.48 -2.42 25.41
CA ARG A 131 2.93 -1.03 25.60
C ARG A 131 1.82 -0.03 25.81
N ASP A 132 0.83 -0.01 24.93
CA ASP A 132 -0.13 1.08 24.82
C ASP A 132 -1.35 0.82 25.71
N PHE A 133 -1.78 -0.43 25.88
CA PHE A 133 -2.97 -0.78 26.69
C PHE A 133 -2.68 -1.08 28.17
N LYS A 134 -1.51 -0.68 28.68
CA LYS A 134 -1.23 -0.68 30.12
C LYS A 134 -2.01 0.40 30.89
N PHE A 135 -2.50 1.43 30.19
CA PHE A 135 -3.23 2.55 30.77
C PHE A 135 -4.58 2.74 30.08
N VAL A 136 -5.60 3.20 30.83
CA VAL A 136 -6.92 3.49 30.27
C VAL A 136 -6.87 4.84 29.53
N GLU A 137 -7.11 4.81 28.22
CA GLU A 137 -7.21 6.02 27.40
C GLU A 137 -8.46 6.86 27.75
N ARG A 138 -8.39 8.19 27.59
CA ARG A 138 -9.55 9.08 27.79
C ARG A 138 -10.66 8.83 26.77
N THR A 139 -10.29 8.43 25.56
CA THR A 139 -11.20 8.02 24.50
C THR A 139 -10.69 6.66 24.03
N PRO A 140 -11.32 5.55 24.44
CA PRO A 140 -10.82 4.23 24.12
C PRO A 140 -10.85 3.99 22.62
N THR A 141 -9.72 3.55 22.08
CA THR A 141 -9.67 2.99 20.71
C THR A 141 -10.59 1.78 20.62
N GLU A 142 -11.51 1.77 19.66
CA GLU A 142 -12.46 0.66 19.47
C GLU A 142 -11.89 -0.36 18.49
N PHE A 143 -11.81 -1.63 18.89
CA PHE A 143 -11.36 -2.70 18.01
C PHE A 143 -12.55 -3.43 17.41
N PHE A 144 -12.62 -3.46 16.08
CA PHE A 144 -13.70 -4.10 15.36
C PHE A 144 -13.20 -5.06 14.29
N ILE A 145 -13.56 -6.33 14.45
CA ILE A 145 -13.25 -7.37 13.48
C ILE A 145 -14.55 -7.79 12.79
N PRO A 146 -14.85 -7.26 11.60
CA PRO A 146 -16.10 -7.57 10.92
C PRO A 146 -16.12 -9.02 10.44
N LYS A 147 -17.24 -9.68 10.69
CA LYS A 147 -17.62 -10.91 9.99
C LYS A 147 -18.19 -10.51 8.63
N VAL A 148 -17.30 -10.39 7.66
CA VAL A 148 -17.65 -10.20 6.26
C VAL A 148 -17.99 -11.58 5.70
N ASP A 149 -19.27 -11.83 5.41
CA ASP A 149 -19.73 -13.06 4.75
C ASP A 149 -19.03 -13.23 3.38
N ARG A 150 -19.64 -13.92 2.41
CA ARG A 150 -19.09 -14.05 1.05
C ARG A 150 -19.03 -12.72 0.25
N ASN A 151 -19.20 -11.57 0.90
CA ASN A 151 -19.16 -10.24 0.32
C ASN A 151 -17.70 -9.73 0.20
N LEU A 152 -17.22 -9.66 -1.04
CA LEU A 152 -15.85 -9.25 -1.35
C LEU A 152 -15.62 -7.73 -1.20
N PHE A 153 -16.66 -6.92 -1.40
CA PHE A 153 -16.59 -5.47 -1.22
C PHE A 153 -16.31 -5.13 0.25
N LEU A 154 -17.04 -5.74 1.18
CA LEU A 154 -16.82 -5.55 2.61
C LEU A 154 -15.44 -6.05 3.06
N ALA A 155 -15.00 -7.19 2.52
CA ALA A 155 -13.63 -7.68 2.74
C ALA A 155 -12.58 -6.68 2.23
N ALA A 156 -12.77 -6.05 1.07
CA ALA A 156 -11.85 -5.03 0.57
C ALA A 156 -11.85 -3.74 1.42
N MET A 157 -13.00 -3.39 2.00
CA MET A 157 -13.24 -2.17 2.77
C MET A 157 -12.70 -2.24 4.20
N PHE A 158 -12.85 -3.37 4.90
CA PHE A 158 -12.38 -3.50 6.29
C PHE A 158 -11.16 -4.40 6.44
N GLY A 159 -10.89 -5.20 5.42
CA GLY A 159 -10.03 -6.37 5.54
C GLY A 159 -10.81 -7.57 6.06
N GLU A 160 -10.24 -8.75 5.83
CA GLU A 160 -10.77 -10.03 6.28
C GLU A 160 -9.62 -10.85 6.83
N ILE A 161 -9.76 -11.42 8.02
CA ILE A 161 -8.77 -12.35 8.55
C ILE A 161 -9.19 -13.77 8.16
N ASP A 162 -8.22 -14.55 7.70
CA ASP A 162 -8.43 -15.96 7.36
C ASP A 162 -9.00 -16.73 8.57
N VAL A 163 -9.85 -17.73 8.32
CA VAL A 163 -10.53 -18.46 9.40
C VAL A 163 -9.56 -19.16 10.34
N ASP A 164 -8.44 -19.66 9.82
CA ASP A 164 -7.46 -20.39 10.61
C ASP A 164 -6.70 -19.43 11.54
N LEU A 165 -6.37 -18.23 11.05
CA LEU A 165 -5.81 -17.14 11.86
C LEU A 165 -6.83 -16.52 12.81
N GLY A 166 -8.12 -16.58 12.45
CA GLY A 166 -9.20 -16.02 13.24
C GLY A 166 -9.30 -16.61 14.64
N ARG A 167 -8.84 -17.86 14.84
CA ARG A 167 -8.77 -18.49 16.17
C ARG A 167 -7.69 -17.86 17.04
N MET A 168 -6.51 -17.61 16.48
CA MET A 168 -5.42 -16.94 17.21
C MET A 168 -5.82 -15.51 17.59
N LEU A 169 -6.58 -14.84 16.73
CA LEU A 169 -7.08 -13.50 17.03
C LEU A 169 -8.02 -13.47 18.25
N ASP A 170 -8.77 -14.56 18.48
CA ASP A 170 -9.64 -14.67 19.66
C ASP A 170 -8.81 -14.67 20.96
N ASP A 171 -7.60 -15.23 20.96
CA ASP A 171 -6.68 -15.19 22.11
C ASP A 171 -6.21 -13.76 22.46
N TYR A 172 -6.11 -12.87 21.46
CA TYR A 172 -5.79 -11.46 21.69
C TYR A 172 -7.00 -10.63 22.14
N SER A 173 -8.21 -11.09 21.83
CA SER A 173 -9.43 -10.28 22.01
C SER A 173 -9.71 -9.87 23.45
N GLU A 174 -9.35 -10.71 24.42
CA GLU A 174 -9.52 -10.44 25.87
C GLU A 174 -8.67 -9.27 26.36
N HIS A 175 -7.61 -8.93 25.62
CA HIS A 175 -6.67 -7.86 25.97
C HIS A 175 -6.91 -6.58 25.17
N LEU A 176 -7.84 -6.58 24.22
CA LEU A 176 -8.15 -5.42 23.38
C LEU A 176 -9.29 -4.60 23.99
N PRO A 177 -9.13 -3.29 24.17
CA PRO A 177 -10.19 -2.43 24.69
C PRO A 177 -11.35 -2.36 23.70
N SER A 178 -12.58 -2.39 24.23
CA SER A 178 -13.81 -2.23 23.43
C SER A 178 -13.84 -3.13 22.19
N TYR A 179 -13.37 -4.37 22.33
CA TYR A 179 -13.33 -5.34 21.23
C TYR A 179 -14.75 -5.78 20.85
N GLU A 180 -15.07 -5.66 19.57
CA GLU A 180 -16.33 -6.11 18.98
C GLU A 180 -16.07 -6.99 17.76
N ARG A 181 -16.80 -8.11 17.69
CA ARG A 181 -16.84 -8.99 16.53
C ARG A 181 -18.28 -9.15 16.04
N GLY A 182 -18.65 -8.39 15.01
CA GLY A 182 -20.02 -8.30 14.52
C GLY A 182 -20.15 -8.61 13.02
N SER A 183 -21.34 -9.05 12.60
CA SER A 183 -21.69 -9.10 11.17
C SER A 183 -21.89 -7.68 10.64
N ILE A 184 -21.41 -7.41 9.44
CA ILE A 184 -21.58 -6.11 8.79
C ILE A 184 -22.27 -6.29 7.45
N SER A 185 -23.21 -5.40 7.14
CA SER A 185 -23.88 -5.35 5.84
C SER A 185 -23.35 -4.18 5.02
N VAL A 186 -23.62 -4.20 3.71
CA VAL A 186 -23.34 -3.05 2.84
C VAL A 186 -24.04 -1.80 3.39
N SER A 187 -25.32 -1.92 3.76
CA SER A 187 -26.15 -0.82 4.27
C SER A 187 -25.56 -0.08 5.48
N SER A 188 -24.88 -0.76 6.41
CA SER A 188 -24.28 -0.14 7.59
C SER A 188 -22.79 0.18 7.44
N ALA A 189 -22.13 -0.35 6.40
CA ALA A 189 -20.68 -0.34 6.28
C ALA A 189 -20.06 1.07 6.36
N ILE A 190 -20.67 2.06 5.71
CA ILE A 190 -20.05 3.39 5.63
C ILE A 190 -19.98 4.08 7.00
N GLN A 191 -20.95 3.82 7.89
CA GLN A 191 -20.98 4.37 9.24
C GLN A 191 -19.84 3.81 10.10
N GLU A 192 -19.39 2.58 9.79
CA GLU A 192 -18.29 1.91 10.50
C GLU A 192 -16.89 2.37 10.06
N LEU A 193 -16.79 3.30 9.11
CA LEU A 193 -15.53 3.93 8.73
C LEU A 193 -15.09 5.07 9.66
N GLY A 194 -15.79 5.31 10.77
CA GLY A 194 -15.42 6.34 11.75
C GLY A 194 -13.96 6.26 12.21
N ARG A 195 -13.31 7.41 12.45
CA ARG A 195 -11.83 7.51 12.61
C ARG A 195 -11.25 6.72 13.79
N ASN A 196 -12.03 6.52 14.86
CA ASN A 196 -11.56 5.89 16.10
C ASN A 196 -11.73 4.36 16.13
N ARG A 197 -12.24 3.76 15.05
CA ARG A 197 -12.49 2.31 14.94
C ARG A 197 -11.35 1.63 14.21
N MET A 198 -10.66 0.73 14.88
CA MET A 198 -9.57 -0.09 14.36
C MET A 198 -10.12 -1.41 13.81
N PHE A 199 -9.96 -1.62 12.51
CA PHE A 199 -10.27 -2.89 11.82
C PHE A 199 -9.01 -3.43 11.15
N PRO A 200 -8.95 -4.70 10.69
CA PRO A 200 -7.72 -5.36 10.26
C PRO A 200 -6.83 -4.50 9.36
N ARG A 201 -7.41 -3.88 8.33
CA ARG A 201 -6.68 -3.01 7.39
C ARG A 201 -6.10 -1.73 8.03
N ARG A 202 -6.72 -1.18 9.08
CA ARG A 202 -6.19 -0.03 9.84
C ARG A 202 -5.14 -0.45 10.85
N ILE A 203 -5.31 -1.61 11.48
CA ILE A 203 -4.32 -2.18 12.41
C ILE A 203 -3.01 -2.43 11.65
N THR A 204 -3.06 -3.01 10.45
CA THR A 204 -1.87 -3.24 9.63
C THR A 204 -1.28 -1.97 9.00
N HIS A 205 -1.94 -0.83 9.15
CA HIS A 205 -1.39 0.49 8.78
C HIS A 205 -0.62 1.14 9.95
N TRP A 206 -0.65 0.55 11.15
CA TRP A 206 -0.18 1.22 12.37
C TRP A 206 1.24 1.80 12.23
N ARG A 207 1.36 3.07 12.65
CA ARG A 207 2.56 3.94 12.57
C ARG A 207 3.15 4.18 11.17
N LEU A 208 2.51 3.74 10.10
CA LEU A 208 2.99 4.04 8.75
C LEU A 208 2.71 5.48 8.37
N ASN A 209 3.77 6.16 7.94
CA ASN A 209 3.70 7.47 7.32
C ASN A 209 3.53 7.30 5.81
N THR A 210 2.67 8.15 5.24
CA THR A 210 2.49 8.23 3.78
C THR A 210 2.96 9.59 3.30
N ARG A 211 4.08 9.65 2.58
CA ARG A 211 4.49 10.87 1.90
C ARG A 211 3.72 10.98 0.60
N ARG A 212 2.68 11.82 0.64
CA ARG A 212 1.87 12.20 -0.50
C ARG A 212 2.72 12.97 -1.52
N THR A 213 2.57 12.63 -2.80
CA THR A 213 3.03 13.51 -3.87
C THR A 213 2.16 14.77 -3.86
N SER A 214 2.64 15.89 -4.43
CA SER A 214 1.88 17.16 -4.49
C SER A 214 0.51 17.06 -5.17
N HIS A 215 0.24 15.95 -5.86
CA HIS A 215 -1.00 15.66 -6.58
C HIS A 215 -1.83 14.52 -5.93
N ALA A 216 -1.48 14.07 -4.73
CA ALA A 216 -2.21 13.01 -4.05
C ALA A 216 -3.52 13.57 -3.48
N GLN A 217 -4.59 13.35 -4.22
CA GLN A 217 -5.96 13.73 -3.89
C GLN A 217 -6.65 12.64 -3.07
N ASP A 218 -7.49 13.08 -2.14
CA ASP A 218 -8.44 12.24 -1.42
C ASP A 218 -9.67 11.99 -2.30
N PHE A 219 -10.17 10.75 -2.31
CA PHE A 219 -11.19 10.31 -3.26
C PHE A 219 -12.44 9.78 -2.58
N LEU A 220 -13.57 10.14 -3.17
CA LEU A 220 -14.85 9.49 -2.97
C LEU A 220 -15.14 8.69 -4.25
N LEU A 221 -15.13 7.36 -4.15
CA LEU A 221 -15.25 6.46 -5.29
C LEU A 221 -16.65 5.85 -5.33
N LEU A 222 -17.46 6.25 -6.30
CA LEU A 222 -18.72 5.56 -6.61
C LEU A 222 -18.40 4.26 -7.37
N MET A 223 -18.93 3.13 -6.90
CA MET A 223 -18.64 1.82 -7.45
C MET A 223 -19.79 0.82 -7.28
N ASP A 224 -19.86 -0.18 -8.15
CA ASP A 224 -20.75 -1.34 -7.98
C ASP A 224 -20.08 -2.36 -7.06
N GLU A 225 -20.68 -2.61 -5.89
CA GLU A 225 -20.15 -3.53 -4.88
C GLU A 225 -20.17 -5.01 -5.30
N GLY A 226 -20.91 -5.36 -6.36
CA GLY A 226 -21.00 -6.70 -6.92
C GLY A 226 -19.96 -6.98 -8.01
N GLU A 227 -19.41 -5.94 -8.64
CA GLU A 227 -18.49 -6.01 -9.77
C GLU A 227 -17.04 -6.16 -9.33
N LEU A 228 -16.34 -7.16 -9.88
CA LEU A 228 -14.99 -7.51 -9.43
C LEU A 228 -13.95 -6.48 -9.90
N ASP A 229 -14.10 -5.97 -11.12
CA ASP A 229 -13.21 -4.96 -11.68
C ASP A 229 -13.25 -3.66 -10.85
N ASP A 230 -14.41 -3.31 -10.32
CA ASP A 230 -14.60 -2.16 -9.44
C ASP A 230 -13.90 -2.35 -8.09
N ILE A 231 -14.02 -3.54 -7.48
CA ILE A 231 -13.33 -3.89 -6.23
C ILE A 231 -11.81 -3.86 -6.41
N LEU A 232 -11.29 -4.43 -7.51
CA LEU A 232 -9.87 -4.40 -7.82
C LEU A 232 -9.36 -2.98 -8.08
N TYR A 233 -10.16 -2.15 -8.76
CA TYR A 233 -9.84 -0.75 -8.98
C TYR A 233 -9.79 0.04 -7.67
N TYR A 234 -10.80 -0.12 -6.80
CA TYR A 234 -10.81 0.44 -5.45
C TYR A 234 -9.57 0.05 -4.67
N TRP A 235 -9.26 -1.26 -4.63
CA TRP A 235 -8.13 -1.77 -3.88
C TRP A 235 -6.81 -1.17 -4.37
N ASN A 236 -6.56 -1.16 -5.68
CA ASN A 236 -5.31 -0.67 -6.24
C ASN A 236 -5.18 0.86 -6.14
N LEU A 237 -6.28 1.60 -6.24
CA LEU A 237 -6.28 3.04 -6.02
C LEU A 237 -5.87 3.37 -4.59
N ARG A 238 -6.41 2.64 -3.62
CA ARG A 238 -6.03 2.74 -2.21
C ARG A 238 -4.59 2.26 -1.97
N ALA A 239 -4.17 1.16 -2.60
CA ALA A 239 -2.82 0.62 -2.50
C ALA A 239 -1.76 1.60 -2.99
N SER A 240 -2.12 2.53 -3.89
CA SER A 240 -1.23 3.64 -4.30
C SER A 240 -1.00 4.70 -3.21
N GLY A 241 -1.52 4.47 -2.00
CA GLY A 241 -1.34 5.34 -0.84
C GLY A 241 -2.31 6.53 -0.79
N ARG A 242 -3.41 6.44 -1.54
CA ARG A 242 -4.48 7.44 -1.56
C ARG A 242 -5.56 7.08 -0.55
N GLN A 243 -6.18 8.09 0.06
CA GLN A 243 -7.39 7.86 0.85
C GLN A 243 -8.56 7.76 -0.11
N VAL A 244 -9.24 6.61 -0.08
CA VAL A 244 -10.35 6.31 -0.95
C VAL A 244 -11.51 5.82 -0.09
N VAL A 245 -12.58 6.60 -0.06
CA VAL A 245 -13.85 6.21 0.53
C VAL A 245 -14.70 5.58 -0.57
N PRO A 246 -15.00 4.27 -0.49
CA PRO A 246 -15.89 3.63 -1.45
C PRO A 246 -17.35 3.93 -1.10
N VAL A 247 -18.14 4.30 -2.10
CA VAL A 247 -19.59 4.44 -2.01
C VAL A 247 -20.21 3.39 -2.93
N ALA A 248 -20.90 2.42 -2.32
CA ALA A 248 -21.65 1.41 -3.03
C ALA A 248 -22.81 2.05 -3.80
N ILE A 249 -23.02 1.64 -5.06
CA ILE A 249 -24.06 2.22 -5.89
C ILE A 249 -25.46 1.99 -5.30
N SER A 250 -25.66 0.87 -4.61
CA SER A 250 -26.92 0.57 -3.91
C SER A 250 -27.23 1.51 -2.75
N GLN A 251 -26.23 2.25 -2.25
CA GLN A 251 -26.35 3.15 -1.11
C GLN A 251 -26.20 4.63 -1.48
N LYS A 252 -25.97 4.95 -2.74
CA LYS A 252 -25.64 6.32 -3.16
C LYS A 252 -26.70 7.37 -2.76
N ASP A 253 -27.96 6.95 -2.63
CA ASP A 253 -29.12 7.80 -2.28
C ASP A 253 -29.53 7.66 -0.79
N ASP A 254 -28.83 6.83 -0.01
CA ASP A 254 -29.14 6.64 1.42
C ASP A 254 -28.72 7.87 2.24
N ALA A 255 -29.61 8.33 3.12
CA ALA A 255 -29.39 9.57 3.88
C ALA A 255 -28.15 9.50 4.79
N SER A 256 -27.87 8.34 5.39
CA SER A 256 -26.69 8.18 6.25
C SER A 256 -25.40 8.16 5.45
N THR A 257 -25.44 7.54 4.26
CA THR A 257 -24.33 7.56 3.30
C THR A 257 -24.03 8.96 2.82
N LEU A 258 -25.05 9.73 2.44
CA LEU A 258 -24.89 11.12 2.00
C LEU A 258 -24.33 11.99 3.12
N SER A 259 -24.82 11.85 4.36
CA SER A 259 -24.31 12.58 5.52
C SER A 259 -22.84 12.29 5.79
N PHE A 260 -22.42 11.02 5.75
CA PHE A 260 -21.01 10.66 5.89
C PHE A 260 -20.16 11.25 4.76
N CYS A 261 -20.63 11.17 3.51
CA CYS A 261 -19.94 11.74 2.36
C CYS A 261 -19.76 13.27 2.53
N GLN A 262 -20.78 13.98 3.00
CA GLN A 262 -20.74 15.42 3.23
C GLN A 262 -19.70 15.80 4.30
N GLU A 263 -19.67 15.06 5.40
CA GLU A 263 -18.68 15.25 6.46
C GLU A 263 -17.25 15.01 5.94
N TYR A 264 -17.04 13.89 5.24
CA TYR A 264 -15.74 13.55 4.66
C TYR A 264 -15.24 14.60 3.66
N LEU A 265 -16.11 15.07 2.75
CA LEU A 265 -15.75 16.10 1.77
C LEU A 265 -15.46 17.44 2.45
N SER A 266 -16.16 17.76 3.55
CA SER A 266 -15.87 18.95 4.36
C SER A 266 -14.53 18.85 5.06
N ASP A 267 -14.17 17.69 5.61
CA ASP A 267 -12.88 17.45 6.24
C ASP A 267 -11.69 17.53 5.27
N CYS A 268 -11.91 17.16 4.01
CA CYS A 268 -10.91 17.27 2.96
C CYS A 268 -10.69 18.72 2.48
N TYR A 269 -11.57 19.66 2.85
CA TYR A 269 -11.52 21.04 2.41
C TYR A 269 -10.78 21.92 3.43
N TRP A 270 -9.52 22.22 3.14
CA TRP A 270 -8.65 23.03 3.99
C TRP A 270 -7.65 23.85 3.16
N PRO A 271 -7.27 25.05 3.63
CA PRO A 271 -6.39 25.96 2.88
C PRO A 271 -5.00 25.37 2.69
N HIS A 272 -4.43 25.54 1.51
CA HIS A 272 -3.09 25.05 1.20
C HIS A 272 -2.05 25.80 2.04
N ARG A 273 -1.11 25.05 2.64
CA ARG A 273 -0.13 25.59 3.62
C ARG A 273 0.63 26.82 3.14
N ASN A 274 0.91 26.91 1.85
CA ASN A 274 1.71 27.99 1.25
C ASN A 274 0.87 29.08 0.56
N ASN A 275 -0.44 28.88 0.40
CA ASN A 275 -1.33 29.86 -0.22
C ASN A 275 -2.78 29.62 0.22
N GLU A 276 -3.30 30.53 1.04
CA GLU A 276 -4.65 30.46 1.62
C GLU A 276 -5.78 30.66 0.59
N GLU A 277 -5.48 31.14 -0.62
CA GLU A 277 -6.45 31.23 -1.72
C GLU A 277 -6.68 29.90 -2.45
N PHE A 278 -5.76 28.94 -2.27
CA PHE A 278 -5.91 27.59 -2.81
C PHE A 278 -6.37 26.65 -1.71
N PHE A 279 -7.41 25.88 -2.00
CA PHE A 279 -7.94 24.89 -1.06
C PHE A 279 -7.69 23.50 -1.59
N ASN A 280 -7.32 22.61 -0.69
CA ASN A 280 -7.37 21.18 -0.95
C ASN A 280 -8.83 20.76 -1.08
N ARG A 281 -9.10 19.81 -1.97
CA ARG A 281 -10.44 19.31 -2.28
C ARG A 281 -10.35 17.82 -2.56
N ALA A 282 -11.38 17.09 -2.13
CA ALA A 282 -11.55 15.72 -2.55
C ALA A 282 -12.19 15.66 -3.95
N ALA A 283 -11.89 14.59 -4.68
CA ALA A 283 -12.47 14.32 -5.98
C ALA A 283 -13.50 13.20 -5.89
N ILE A 284 -14.61 13.33 -6.62
CA ILE A 284 -15.59 12.27 -6.80
C ILE A 284 -15.29 11.53 -8.10
N LEU A 285 -15.01 10.23 -8.01
CA LEU A 285 -14.58 9.39 -9.14
C LEU A 285 -15.58 8.25 -9.41
N PRO A 286 -15.79 7.90 -10.69
CA PRO A 286 -16.49 6.68 -11.07
C PRO A 286 -15.52 5.49 -11.16
N ALA A 287 -15.96 4.34 -10.68
CA ALA A 287 -15.31 3.05 -10.96
C ALA A 287 -15.53 2.61 -12.43
N PRO A 288 -14.80 1.58 -12.91
CA PRO A 288 -14.97 0.97 -14.23
C PRO A 288 -16.40 0.76 -14.72
N SER A 289 -17.27 0.22 -13.87
CA SER A 289 -18.64 -0.14 -14.22
C SER A 289 -19.60 1.05 -14.29
N ILE A 290 -19.28 2.16 -13.62
CA ILE A 290 -20.16 3.29 -13.38
C ILE A 290 -20.27 4.20 -14.63
N SER A 291 -21.49 4.66 -14.92
CA SER A 291 -21.78 5.63 -15.97
C SER A 291 -21.63 7.08 -15.47
N GLU A 292 -21.42 8.01 -16.40
CA GLU A 292 -21.41 9.45 -16.08
C GLU A 292 -22.75 9.92 -15.49
N SER A 293 -23.88 9.37 -15.95
CA SER A 293 -25.20 9.70 -15.40
C SER A 293 -25.35 9.29 -13.92
N GLN A 294 -24.82 8.14 -13.54
CA GLN A 294 -24.83 7.67 -12.15
C GLN A 294 -23.93 8.54 -11.27
N LEU A 295 -22.76 8.93 -11.77
CA LEU A 295 -21.84 9.85 -11.09
C LEU A 295 -22.48 11.22 -10.86
N ASN A 296 -23.12 11.78 -11.88
CA ASN A 296 -23.79 13.08 -11.79
C ASN A 296 -24.97 13.01 -10.80
N SER A 297 -25.75 11.93 -10.81
CA SER A 297 -26.84 11.74 -9.84
C SER A 297 -26.38 11.75 -8.38
N LEU A 298 -25.21 11.18 -8.07
CA LEU A 298 -24.62 11.29 -6.74
C LEU A 298 -24.19 12.72 -6.44
N ALA A 299 -23.54 13.39 -7.40
CA ALA A 299 -23.13 14.77 -7.23
C ALA A 299 -24.31 15.70 -6.98
N ASP A 300 -25.41 15.56 -7.74
CA ASP A 300 -26.64 16.33 -7.57
C ASP A 300 -27.24 16.14 -6.16
N SER A 301 -27.19 14.91 -5.64
CA SER A 301 -27.68 14.58 -4.30
C SER A 301 -26.82 15.24 -3.20
N LEU A 302 -25.52 15.39 -3.43
CA LEU A 302 -24.61 16.09 -2.52
C LEU A 302 -24.76 17.62 -2.64
N GLU A 303 -25.05 18.16 -3.83
CA GLU A 303 -25.24 19.61 -4.07
C GLU A 303 -26.44 20.20 -3.34
N ALA A 304 -27.42 19.39 -2.98
CA ALA A 304 -28.57 19.82 -2.19
C ALA A 304 -28.17 20.38 -0.81
N ASP A 305 -26.96 20.10 -0.33
CA ASP A 305 -26.46 20.60 0.94
C ASP A 305 -25.56 21.84 0.78
N ALA A 306 -26.02 22.96 1.32
CA ALA A 306 -25.27 24.22 1.35
C ALA A 306 -23.93 24.11 2.10
N SER A 307 -23.76 23.13 2.99
CA SER A 307 -22.53 22.88 3.75
C SER A 307 -21.34 22.53 2.86
N LEU A 308 -21.57 22.04 1.63
CA LEU A 308 -20.53 21.69 0.66
C LEU A 308 -20.08 22.87 -0.22
N THR A 309 -20.54 24.07 0.10
CA THR A 309 -20.02 25.33 -0.46
C THR A 309 -19.08 25.98 0.56
N GLY A 310 -17.86 26.28 0.14
CA GLY A 310 -16.88 27.02 0.94
C GLY A 310 -17.29 28.49 1.12
N ASN A 311 -16.64 29.16 2.06
CA ASN A 311 -16.86 30.60 2.29
C ASN A 311 -16.50 31.46 1.07
N ASP A 312 -15.68 30.92 0.15
CA ASP A 312 -15.31 31.51 -1.14
C ASP A 312 -16.38 31.31 -2.23
N GLY A 313 -17.51 30.69 -1.89
CA GLY A 313 -18.60 30.35 -2.82
C GLY A 313 -18.27 29.18 -3.75
N ARG A 314 -17.11 28.52 -3.59
CA ARG A 314 -16.70 27.38 -4.42
C ARG A 314 -17.10 26.06 -3.76
N ARG A 315 -17.32 25.04 -4.57
CA ARG A 315 -17.58 23.68 -4.07
C ARG A 315 -16.36 23.12 -3.34
N LYS A 316 -16.59 22.44 -2.22
CA LYS A 316 -15.56 21.76 -1.42
C LYS A 316 -14.95 20.53 -2.11
N TYR A 317 -15.56 20.09 -3.21
CA TYR A 317 -15.14 18.95 -4.02
C TYR A 317 -15.14 19.29 -5.52
N PHE A 318 -14.64 18.38 -6.33
CA PHE A 318 -14.81 18.41 -7.79
C PHE A 318 -15.13 17.02 -8.34
N ILE A 319 -15.78 16.98 -9.49
CA ILE A 319 -16.10 15.72 -10.19
C ILE A 319 -14.97 15.41 -11.15
N GLN A 320 -14.43 14.20 -11.07
CA GLN A 320 -13.39 13.73 -11.97
C GLN A 320 -13.93 12.56 -12.81
N PRO A 321 -14.37 12.82 -14.07
CA PRO A 321 -14.99 11.78 -14.90
C PRO A 321 -13.98 10.77 -15.46
N TRP A 322 -12.68 11.07 -15.37
CA TRP A 322 -11.60 10.21 -15.84
C TRP A 322 -10.88 9.51 -14.68
N ARG A 323 -10.33 8.33 -14.96
CA ARG A 323 -9.68 7.46 -13.97
C ARG A 323 -8.15 7.63 -14.01
N PRO A 324 -7.46 7.76 -12.86
CA PRO A 324 -6.01 7.70 -12.82
C PRO A 324 -5.49 6.36 -13.36
N LYS A 325 -4.58 6.42 -14.33
CA LYS A 325 -3.98 5.24 -14.95
C LYS A 325 -2.66 4.91 -14.29
N ILE A 326 -2.71 4.14 -13.20
CA ILE A 326 -1.52 3.78 -12.42
C ILE A 326 -0.46 3.08 -13.30
N TRP A 327 -0.88 2.27 -14.27
CA TRP A 327 0.04 1.54 -15.17
C TRP A 327 0.73 2.42 -16.22
N SER A 328 0.16 3.57 -16.56
CA SER A 328 0.65 4.45 -17.63
C SER A 328 1.81 5.31 -17.12
N ALA A 329 3.00 5.13 -17.69
CA ALA A 329 4.18 5.94 -17.31
C ALA A 329 3.96 7.44 -17.56
N PHE A 330 3.25 7.78 -18.64
CA PHE A 330 2.89 9.17 -18.95
C PHE A 330 1.96 9.76 -17.88
N ASP A 331 0.87 9.06 -17.55
CA ASP A 331 -0.10 9.54 -16.55
C ASP A 331 0.50 9.59 -15.13
N ARG A 332 1.43 8.70 -14.79
CA ARG A 332 2.16 8.75 -13.53
C ARG A 332 2.88 10.08 -13.32
N ARG A 333 3.62 10.53 -14.32
CA ARG A 333 4.42 11.77 -14.24
C ARG A 333 3.58 13.04 -14.28
N HIS A 334 2.48 13.05 -15.02
CA HIS A 334 1.72 14.28 -15.30
C HIS A 334 0.44 14.43 -14.46
N ASN A 335 -0.20 13.31 -14.11
CA ASN A 335 -1.52 13.29 -13.46
C ASN A 335 -1.44 12.74 -12.02
N GLY A 336 -0.25 12.75 -11.42
CA GLY A 336 -0.02 12.31 -10.06
C GLY A 336 -0.24 10.81 -9.84
N GLY A 337 -0.20 9.97 -10.89
CA GLY A 337 -0.47 8.53 -10.78
C GLY A 337 0.60 7.72 -10.04
N GLU A 338 1.68 8.35 -9.58
CA GLU A 338 2.73 7.69 -8.80
C GLU A 338 2.22 7.24 -7.42
N PRO A 339 2.44 5.96 -7.04
CA PRO A 339 2.17 5.50 -5.69
C PRO A 339 2.95 6.31 -4.65
N ALA A 340 2.32 6.59 -3.53
CA ALA A 340 2.92 7.30 -2.42
C ALA A 340 4.05 6.49 -1.78
N GLU A 341 5.00 7.21 -1.19
CA GLU A 341 6.08 6.59 -0.43
C GLU A 341 5.58 6.26 0.99
N ILE A 342 5.61 4.98 1.32
CA ILE A 342 5.19 4.44 2.63
C ILE A 342 6.42 4.07 3.45
N TYR A 343 6.50 4.54 4.68
CA TYR A 343 7.64 4.29 5.57
C TYR A 343 7.25 4.43 7.05
N LEU A 344 8.04 3.81 7.94
CA LEU A 344 7.94 3.94 9.39
C LEU A 344 8.92 4.99 9.91
N GLU A 345 10.19 4.82 9.60
CA GLU A 345 11.30 5.62 10.12
C GLU A 345 12.26 6.01 8.98
N ARG A 346 12.92 7.16 9.12
CA ARG A 346 14.08 7.54 8.29
C ARG A 346 15.24 7.92 9.19
N ARG A 347 16.41 7.40 8.87
CA ARG A 347 17.67 7.70 9.55
C ARG A 347 18.66 8.30 8.56
N HIS A 348 19.24 9.43 8.94
CA HIS A 348 20.34 10.05 8.20
C HIS A 348 21.65 9.61 8.84
N ILE A 349 22.55 9.02 8.05
CA ILE A 349 23.81 8.46 8.51
C ILE A 349 24.92 9.16 7.75
N SER A 350 25.78 9.90 8.45
CA SER A 350 26.95 10.53 7.85
C SER A 350 28.02 9.49 7.58
N LEU A 351 28.57 9.52 6.37
CA LEU A 351 29.63 8.63 5.93
C LEU A 351 30.96 9.37 5.97
N SER A 352 31.90 8.87 6.77
CA SER A 352 33.30 9.30 6.77
C SER A 352 34.17 8.06 6.86
N SER A 353 34.74 7.63 5.73
CA SER A 353 35.63 6.49 5.68
C SER A 353 36.87 6.84 4.85
N GLN A 354 38.02 6.27 5.24
CA GLN A 354 39.19 6.25 4.36
C GLN A 354 39.07 5.16 3.29
N ASP A 355 38.15 4.20 3.49
CA ASP A 355 37.91 3.06 2.64
C ASP A 355 36.65 3.24 1.77
N ASP A 356 36.53 2.46 0.70
CA ASP A 356 35.41 2.49 -0.27
C ASP A 356 34.16 1.72 0.23
N TRP A 357 34.12 1.30 1.50
CA TRP A 357 32.98 0.62 2.13
C TRP A 357 32.41 1.39 3.33
N PHE A 358 31.13 1.14 3.63
CA PHE A 358 30.43 1.70 4.77
C PHE A 358 29.54 0.65 5.44
N ASP A 359 29.62 0.57 6.75
CA ASP A 359 28.70 -0.25 7.55
C ASP A 359 27.49 0.58 7.94
N ILE A 360 26.31 0.08 7.59
CA ILE A 360 25.04 0.78 7.78
C ILE A 360 24.19 -0.05 8.74
N PRO A 361 23.84 0.49 9.92
CA PRO A 361 22.94 -0.19 10.85
C PRO A 361 21.59 -0.50 10.22
N GLN A 362 21.15 -1.75 10.36
CA GLN A 362 19.83 -2.16 9.87
C GLN A 362 18.73 -1.55 10.75
N LEU A 363 17.65 -1.10 10.10
CA LEU A 363 16.42 -0.70 10.77
C LEU A 363 15.42 -1.87 10.75
N ILE A 364 14.82 -2.18 11.90
CA ILE A 364 13.73 -3.15 12.03
C ILE A 364 12.66 -2.54 12.94
N PRO A 365 11.35 -2.76 12.66
CA PRO A 365 10.30 -2.28 13.55
C PRO A 365 10.39 -2.96 14.93
N GLU A 366 10.25 -2.19 16.00
CA GLU A 366 10.34 -2.71 17.38
C GLU A 366 9.33 -3.83 17.72
N PHE A 367 8.23 -3.89 16.97
CA PHE A 367 7.22 -4.95 17.11
C PHE A 367 7.57 -6.22 16.33
N ALA A 368 8.48 -6.18 15.36
CA ALA A 368 8.97 -7.34 14.63
C ALA A 368 10.24 -7.93 15.27
N ASP A 369 11.08 -7.08 15.87
CA ASP A 369 12.40 -7.44 16.41
C ASP A 369 12.37 -8.52 17.52
N LYS A 370 11.26 -8.61 18.25
CA LYS A 370 11.11 -9.58 19.35
C LYS A 370 10.76 -10.99 18.91
N TYR A 371 10.33 -11.16 17.67
CA TYR A 371 9.89 -12.45 17.15
C TYR A 371 11.06 -13.09 16.41
N ALA A 372 11.27 -14.40 16.67
CA ALA A 372 12.46 -15.11 16.23
C ALA A 372 12.79 -14.84 14.76
N PRO A 373 14.08 -14.70 14.39
CA PRO A 373 14.46 -14.41 13.02
C PRO A 373 13.98 -15.56 12.11
N THR A 374 12.90 -15.32 11.37
CA THR A 374 12.53 -16.18 10.26
C THR A 374 13.62 -16.03 9.19
N ALA A 375 13.98 -17.12 8.51
CA ALA A 375 15.00 -17.09 7.44
C ALA A 375 14.59 -16.31 6.18
N LYS A 376 13.59 -15.43 6.28
CA LYS A 376 12.89 -14.76 5.19
C LYS A 376 12.66 -13.28 5.52
N PRO A 377 12.64 -12.40 4.51
CA PRO A 377 12.47 -10.96 4.69
C PRO A 377 11.21 -10.57 5.49
N LYS A 378 11.38 -9.63 6.43
CA LYS A 378 10.30 -9.05 7.25
C LYS A 378 9.92 -7.63 6.83
N CYS A 379 10.92 -6.82 6.52
CA CYS A 379 10.78 -5.43 6.14
C CYS A 379 11.86 -5.06 5.14
N ALA A 380 11.92 -3.80 4.74
CA ALA A 380 12.89 -3.31 3.78
C ALA A 380 13.51 -1.98 4.23
N ASN A 381 14.83 -1.90 4.08
CA ASN A 381 15.62 -0.69 4.25
C ASN A 381 15.97 -0.14 2.87
N VAL A 382 15.40 1.02 2.52
CA VAL A 382 15.73 1.72 1.29
C VAL A 382 16.88 2.67 1.56
N LEU A 383 17.98 2.49 0.84
CA LEU A 383 19.24 3.20 1.03
C LEU A 383 19.48 4.13 -0.16
N ASP A 384 19.39 5.44 0.10
CA ASP A 384 19.74 6.51 -0.84
C ASP A 384 21.13 7.05 -0.47
N LEU A 385 22.12 6.64 -1.27
CA LEU A 385 23.54 6.94 -1.06
C LEU A 385 23.92 8.22 -1.82
N ARG A 386 24.59 9.15 -1.12
CA ARG A 386 25.17 10.36 -1.72
C ARG A 386 26.62 10.47 -1.29
N ILE A 387 27.52 10.15 -2.21
CA ILE A 387 28.96 10.10 -1.96
C ILE A 387 29.64 11.13 -2.85
N ASN A 388 30.49 11.95 -2.24
CA ASN A 388 31.35 12.92 -2.91
C ASN A 388 32.80 12.52 -2.66
N ASP A 389 33.57 12.38 -3.72
CA ASP A 389 35.02 12.24 -3.66
C ASP A 389 35.65 13.02 -4.81
N GLU A 390 36.78 13.66 -4.53
CA GLU A 390 37.51 14.44 -5.52
C GLU A 390 38.31 13.53 -6.47
N ALA A 391 38.61 12.29 -6.04
CA ALA A 391 39.48 11.35 -6.76
C ALA A 391 38.72 10.34 -7.63
N ALA A 392 37.44 10.07 -7.35
CA ALA A 392 36.66 9.03 -8.01
C ALA A 392 35.22 9.48 -8.32
N ALA A 393 34.69 9.07 -9.47
CA ALA A 393 33.31 9.32 -9.86
C ALA A 393 32.42 8.17 -9.36
N TYR A 394 31.55 8.47 -8.41
CA TYR A 394 30.53 7.53 -7.92
C TYR A 394 29.21 7.68 -8.67
N ALA A 395 28.46 6.59 -8.77
CA ALA A 395 27.16 6.57 -9.41
C ALA A 395 26.16 7.40 -8.57
N GLY A 396 25.72 8.54 -9.11
CA GLY A 396 24.68 9.38 -8.49
C GLY A 396 23.25 8.84 -8.65
N VAL A 397 23.08 7.82 -9.50
CA VAL A 397 21.82 7.11 -9.77
C VAL A 397 22.14 5.63 -9.99
N ILE A 398 21.45 4.76 -9.26
CA ILE A 398 21.56 3.30 -9.43
C ILE A 398 20.44 2.84 -10.39
N PRO A 399 20.76 2.17 -11.51
CA PRO A 399 19.75 1.71 -12.44
C PRO A 399 18.84 0.66 -11.80
N ASP A 400 17.63 0.53 -12.33
CA ASP A 400 16.75 -0.59 -11.97
C ASP A 400 17.42 -1.91 -12.40
N GLY A 401 17.65 -2.80 -11.45
CA GLY A 401 18.43 -4.02 -11.69
C GLY A 401 18.06 -5.14 -10.72
N GLY A 402 18.26 -6.38 -11.18
CA GLY A 402 18.12 -7.58 -10.35
C GLY A 402 19.32 -7.78 -9.42
N SER A 403 19.56 -9.03 -9.03
CA SER A 403 20.67 -9.39 -8.14
C SER A 403 22.05 -9.04 -8.72
N GLU A 404 22.22 -8.99 -10.04
CA GLU A 404 23.52 -8.70 -10.67
C GLU A 404 24.00 -7.27 -10.38
N VAL A 405 23.14 -6.27 -10.58
CA VAL A 405 23.44 -4.87 -10.21
C VAL A 405 23.58 -4.76 -8.70
N ALA A 406 22.73 -5.43 -7.93
CA ALA A 406 22.81 -5.39 -6.48
C ALA A 406 24.13 -6.01 -5.94
N LEU A 407 24.64 -7.08 -6.57
CA LEU A 407 25.94 -7.71 -6.25
C LEU A 407 27.13 -6.84 -6.63
N ALA A 408 27.01 -6.03 -7.68
CA ALA A 408 28.04 -5.04 -8.02
C ALA A 408 28.18 -3.98 -6.93
N VAL A 409 27.08 -3.63 -6.25
CA VAL A 409 27.07 -2.63 -5.17
C VAL A 409 27.26 -3.25 -3.77
N ASN A 410 26.96 -4.54 -3.60
CA ASN A 410 27.09 -5.24 -2.32
C ASN A 410 27.82 -6.59 -2.47
N ARG A 411 28.95 -6.74 -1.76
CA ARG A 411 29.78 -7.96 -1.80
C ARG A 411 29.42 -9.01 -0.74
N MET A 412 28.64 -8.68 0.29
CA MET A 412 28.37 -9.62 1.39
C MET A 412 26.87 -9.81 1.69
N GLY A 413 26.35 -10.95 1.24
CA GLY A 413 25.61 -11.87 2.12
C GLY A 413 24.08 -11.82 2.16
N PHE A 414 23.40 -10.77 1.70
CA PHE A 414 21.96 -10.64 1.92
C PHE A 414 21.14 -10.51 0.63
N GLU A 415 19.83 -10.78 0.71
CA GLU A 415 18.92 -10.54 -0.40
C GLU A 415 18.82 -9.02 -0.62
N HIS A 416 19.22 -8.55 -1.80
CA HIS A 416 19.16 -7.14 -2.18
C HIS A 416 18.44 -6.97 -3.51
N ARG A 417 17.90 -5.77 -3.73
CA ARG A 417 17.28 -5.37 -4.98
C ARG A 417 17.57 -3.89 -5.28
N CYS A 418 17.69 -3.52 -6.55
CA CYS A 418 17.73 -2.12 -6.95
C CYS A 418 16.33 -1.66 -7.42
N SER A 419 15.83 -0.58 -6.84
CA SER A 419 14.48 -0.04 -7.08
C SER A 419 14.56 1.48 -7.27
N LYS A 420 14.19 1.95 -8.46
CA LYS A 420 14.00 3.37 -8.83
C LYS A 420 15.12 4.30 -8.32
N GLY A 421 16.38 3.90 -8.46
CA GLY A 421 17.51 4.73 -8.03
C GLY A 421 18.05 4.45 -6.64
N ALA A 422 17.50 3.49 -5.88
CA ALA A 422 17.94 3.15 -4.53
C ALA A 422 18.21 1.66 -4.36
N ILE A 423 19.06 1.33 -3.38
CA ILE A 423 19.29 -0.05 -2.94
C ILE A 423 18.23 -0.39 -1.91
N VAL A 424 17.62 -1.56 -2.06
CA VAL A 424 16.69 -2.14 -1.09
C VAL A 424 17.38 -3.31 -0.44
N ASP A 425 17.57 -3.20 0.86
CA ASP A 425 18.10 -4.24 1.72
C ASP A 425 16.97 -4.87 2.55
N PHE A 426 17.03 -6.19 2.73
CA PHE A 426 16.02 -6.94 3.49
C PHE A 426 16.65 -7.41 4.81
N PRO A 427 16.52 -6.63 5.89
CA PRO A 427 17.18 -6.92 7.16
C PRO A 427 16.60 -8.15 7.85
N TRP A 428 17.46 -8.85 8.60
CA TRP A 428 17.11 -10.08 9.33
C TRP A 428 17.08 -9.84 10.85
N HIS A 429 17.94 -8.96 11.36
CA HIS A 429 18.05 -8.66 12.78
C HIS A 429 18.50 -7.21 13.01
N SER A 430 18.02 -6.57 14.08
CA SER A 430 18.32 -5.16 14.38
C SER A 430 19.79 -4.92 14.74
N ASP A 431 20.44 -5.91 15.34
CA ASP A 431 21.87 -5.86 15.70
C ASP A 431 22.82 -6.06 14.50
N TYR A 432 22.31 -6.31 13.29
CA TYR A 432 23.14 -6.51 12.11
C TYR A 432 23.38 -5.21 11.35
N GLU A 433 24.53 -5.15 10.69
CA GLU A 433 24.92 -4.05 9.83
C GLU A 433 25.04 -4.58 8.39
N THR A 434 24.67 -3.74 7.43
CA THR A 434 24.85 -4.01 6.02
C THR A 434 26.06 -3.23 5.53
N THR A 435 27.11 -3.95 5.11
CA THR A 435 28.29 -3.35 4.49
C THR A 435 28.00 -3.06 3.02
N ILE A 436 28.16 -1.80 2.61
CA ILE A 436 27.92 -1.36 1.23
C ILE A 436 29.18 -0.76 0.64
N HIS A 437 29.46 -1.10 -0.61
CA HIS A 437 30.51 -0.44 -1.38
C HIS A 437 29.94 0.76 -2.12
N ALA A 438 30.69 1.85 -2.14
CA ALA A 438 30.36 3.02 -2.93
C ALA A 438 30.31 2.61 -4.43
N PRO A 439 29.14 2.63 -5.09
CA PRO A 439 29.04 2.14 -6.46
C PRO A 439 29.81 3.08 -7.39
N ARG A 440 30.86 2.59 -8.05
CA ARG A 440 31.61 3.39 -9.02
C ARG A 440 30.79 3.55 -10.30
N ALA A 441 30.88 4.72 -10.92
CA ALA A 441 30.04 5.06 -12.07
C ALA A 441 30.28 4.13 -13.28
N ASP A 442 31.51 3.65 -13.46
CA ASP A 442 31.89 2.72 -14.55
C ASP A 442 31.38 1.30 -14.33
N GLU A 443 31.38 0.81 -13.08
CA GLU A 443 30.88 -0.53 -12.73
C GLU A 443 29.36 -0.64 -12.93
N VAL A 444 28.63 0.44 -12.60
CA VAL A 444 27.17 0.48 -12.70
C VAL A 444 26.65 0.63 -14.14
N VAL A 445 27.44 1.18 -15.05
CA VAL A 445 27.04 1.37 -16.45
C VAL A 445 27.22 0.10 -17.29
N ILE A 446 28.07 -0.82 -16.85
CA ILE A 446 28.41 -2.07 -17.56
C ILE A 446 27.48 -3.23 -17.15
N ALA A 447 26.91 -3.17 -15.93
CA ALA A 447 25.91 -4.10 -15.42
C ALA A 447 24.49 -3.72 -15.89
#